data_AF-A0A1L8D7I8-F1
#
_entry.id   AF-A0A1L8D7I8-F1
#
_cell.length_a   1.000
_cell.length_b   1.000
_cell.length_c   1.000
_cell.angle_alpha   90.00
_cell.angle_beta   90.00
_cell.angle_gamma   90.00
#
_symmetry.space_group_name_H-M   'P 1'
#
loop_
_entity.id
_entity.type
_entity.pdbx_description
1 polymer ?
#
loop_
_entity_poly.entity_id
_entity_poly.type
_entity_poly.pdbx_seq_one_letter_code
_entity_poly.pdbx_strand_id
1 'polypeptide(L)'
;FVNFLIMSDFRDHKMFKQKRKLTDEELTKLAIEELKLELVKASARAELTGASGWKPCPLKKTNKRFLQTTLKSAVSHNNREREKSKKASSDQLSRLDKRQRRSSETISTHKSSSSKPTKFGSRKHEYRKPEK
;
A
#
# COMPACT_ATOMS: atom_id res chain seq x y z
N PHE A 1 -40.99 -9.14 32.10
CA PHE A 1 -40.28 -9.85 33.19
C PHE A 1 -39.15 -10.66 32.57
N VAL A 2 -38.06 -9.96 32.24
CA VAL A 2 -36.84 -10.53 31.67
C VAL A 2 -35.75 -10.15 32.67
N ASN A 3 -35.21 -11.12 33.41
CA ASN A 3 -33.90 -11.10 34.09
C ASN A 3 -33.86 -12.14 35.21
N PHE A 4 -33.64 -13.41 34.86
CA PHE A 4 -33.12 -14.37 35.82
C PHE A 4 -31.98 -15.24 35.27
N LEU A 5 -31.37 -14.87 34.14
CA LEU A 5 -30.35 -15.71 33.51
C LEU A 5 -29.13 -14.95 33.01
N ILE A 6 -28.65 -13.96 33.76
CA ILE A 6 -27.34 -13.34 33.52
C ILE A 6 -26.68 -13.03 34.86
N MET A 7 -26.32 -14.06 35.64
CA MET A 7 -25.45 -13.85 36.80
C MET A 7 -24.64 -15.10 37.22
N SER A 8 -24.45 -16.06 36.31
CA SER A 8 -23.71 -17.29 36.58
C SER A 8 -22.27 -17.28 36.04
N ASP A 9 -21.95 -16.43 35.06
CA ASP A 9 -20.73 -16.63 34.26
C ASP A 9 -19.58 -15.65 34.60
N PHE A 10 -19.73 -14.87 35.67
CA PHE A 10 -18.67 -13.94 36.13
C PHE A 10 -17.85 -14.52 37.30
N ARG A 11 -17.63 -15.84 37.34
CA ARG A 11 -16.91 -16.50 38.44
C ARG A 11 -15.61 -17.21 38.06
N ASP A 12 -15.08 -17.00 36.85
CA ASP A 12 -13.87 -17.68 36.37
C ASP A 12 -12.64 -16.78 36.11
N HIS A 13 -12.64 -15.51 36.56
CA HIS A 13 -11.50 -14.60 36.35
C HIS A 13 -10.48 -14.55 37.50
N LYS A 14 -10.42 -15.57 38.35
CA LYS A 14 -9.42 -15.64 39.44
C LYS A 14 -8.69 -16.98 39.56
N MET A 15 -8.48 -17.70 38.46
CA MET A 15 -7.46 -18.74 38.39
C MET A 15 -6.09 -18.08 38.19
N PHE A 16 -5.59 -17.43 39.24
CA PHE A 16 -4.17 -17.11 39.37
C PHE A 16 -3.44 -18.46 39.27
N LYS A 17 -2.90 -18.75 38.08
CA LYS A 17 -2.09 -19.94 37.82
C LYS A 17 -0.97 -19.97 38.86
N GLN A 18 -1.14 -20.77 39.91
CA GLN A 18 -0.02 -21.26 40.70
C GLN A 18 0.86 -22.01 39.70
N LYS A 19 1.92 -21.35 39.20
CA LYS A 19 2.93 -22.04 38.41
C LYS A 19 3.55 -23.06 39.35
N ARG A 20 3.30 -24.35 39.10
CA ARG A 20 4.05 -25.43 39.77
C ARG A 20 5.53 -25.09 39.62
N LYS A 21 6.32 -25.31 40.67
CA LYS A 21 7.77 -25.28 40.52
C LYS A 21 8.13 -26.42 39.57
N LEU A 22 8.65 -26.08 38.39
CA LEU A 22 9.16 -27.06 37.44
C LEU A 22 10.44 -27.67 38.01
N THR A 23 10.67 -28.95 37.71
CA THR A 23 11.95 -29.59 38.00
C THR A 23 13.02 -29.06 37.05
N ASP A 24 14.30 -29.17 37.43
CA ASP A 24 15.42 -28.66 36.62
C ASP A 24 15.47 -29.32 35.22
N GLU A 25 15.06 -30.59 35.12
CA GLU A 25 14.94 -31.30 33.85
C GLU A 25 13.86 -30.74 32.92
N GLU A 26 12.75 -30.25 33.48
CA GLU A 26 11.68 -29.63 32.69
C GLU A 26 12.06 -28.21 32.27
N LEU A 27 12.75 -27.48 33.16
CA LEU A 27 13.31 -26.17 32.88
C LEU A 27 14.32 -26.22 31.74
N THR A 28 15.22 -27.21 31.76
CA THR A 28 16.22 -27.40 30.69
C THR A 28 15.56 -27.77 29.36
N LYS A 29 14.55 -28.64 29.36
CA LYS A 29 13.78 -28.96 28.14
C LYS A 29 13.11 -27.72 27.55
N LEU A 30 12.43 -26.93 28.37
CA LEU A 30 11.80 -25.68 27.93
C LEU A 30 12.83 -24.67 27.41
N ALA A 31 13.99 -24.56 28.06
CA ALA A 31 15.06 -23.68 27.61
C ALA A 31 15.59 -24.10 26.23
N ILE A 32 15.79 -25.40 26.01
CA ILE A 32 16.21 -25.94 24.70
C ILE A 32 15.15 -25.65 23.62
N GLU A 33 13.87 -25.82 23.96
CA GLU A 33 12.78 -25.51 23.04
C GLU A 33 12.74 -24.02 22.67
N GLU A 34 12.85 -23.12 23.65
CA GLU A 34 12.86 -21.68 23.39
C GLU A 34 14.06 -21.28 22.52
N LEU A 35 15.26 -21.84 22.77
CA LEU A 35 16.43 -21.60 21.91
C LEU A 35 16.19 -22.02 20.45
N LYS A 36 15.53 -23.16 20.22
CA LYS A 36 15.17 -23.60 18.85
C LYS A 36 14.17 -22.64 18.20
N LEU A 37 13.18 -22.16 18.96
CA LEU A 37 12.21 -21.18 18.46
C LEU A 37 12.87 -19.84 18.13
N GLU A 38 13.79 -19.38 18.97
CA GLU A 38 14.58 -18.17 18.71
C GLU A 38 15.45 -18.32 17.46
N LEU A 39 16.06 -19.48 17.24
CA LEU A 39 16.85 -19.75 16.03
C LEU A 39 16.00 -19.62 14.75
N VAL A 40 14.79 -20.18 14.74
CA VAL A 40 13.86 -20.04 13.60
C VAL A 40 13.50 -18.58 13.35
N LYS A 41 13.17 -17.83 14.41
CA LYS A 41 12.88 -16.39 14.32
C LYS A 41 14.10 -15.60 13.81
N ALA A 42 15.30 -15.95 14.25
CA ALA A 42 16.55 -15.33 13.84
C ALA A 42 16.86 -15.62 12.37
N SER A 43 16.64 -16.85 11.89
CA SER A 43 16.77 -17.23 10.48
C SER A 43 15.84 -16.40 9.60
N ALA A 44 14.54 -16.32 9.93
CA ALA A 44 13.59 -15.52 9.19
C ALA A 44 13.97 -14.02 9.16
N ARG A 45 14.51 -13.50 10.27
CA ARG A 45 15.02 -12.11 10.33
C ARG A 45 16.26 -11.93 9.44
N ALA A 46 17.17 -12.90 9.43
CA ALA A 46 18.38 -12.87 8.61
C ALA A 46 18.04 -12.98 7.11
N GLU A 47 17.05 -13.77 6.72
CA GLU A 47 16.55 -13.81 5.34
C GLU A 47 15.93 -12.47 4.92
N LEU A 48 15.11 -11.86 5.79
CA LEU A 48 14.42 -10.61 5.47
C LEU A 48 15.34 -9.39 5.46
N THR A 49 16.30 -9.33 6.38
CA THR A 49 17.10 -8.13 6.67
C THR A 49 18.58 -8.30 6.33
N GLY A 50 19.05 -9.53 6.10
CA GLY A 50 20.46 -9.85 5.90
C GLY A 50 21.34 -9.49 7.08
N ALA A 51 22.64 -9.33 6.81
CA ALA A 51 23.65 -8.89 7.78
C ALA A 51 23.31 -7.52 8.43
N SER A 52 22.51 -6.69 7.76
CA SER A 52 22.09 -5.39 8.28
C SER A 52 21.12 -5.49 9.47
N GLY A 53 20.38 -6.59 9.60
CA GLY A 53 19.42 -6.81 10.70
C GLY A 53 20.06 -7.05 12.07
N TRP A 54 21.38 -7.26 12.11
CA TRP A 54 22.16 -7.42 13.34
C TRP A 54 22.70 -6.09 13.87
N LYS A 55 22.79 -5.06 13.01
CA LYS A 55 23.25 -3.73 13.40
C LYS A 55 22.04 -2.84 13.74
N PRO A 56 22.11 -1.99 14.78
CA PRO A 56 21.07 -1.00 15.00
C PRO A 56 20.97 -0.09 13.77
N CYS A 57 19.74 0.30 13.41
CA CYS A 57 19.53 1.25 12.31
C CYS A 57 20.31 2.55 12.62
N PRO A 58 21.23 3.00 11.75
CA PRO A 58 22.01 4.20 11.99
C PRO A 58 21.15 5.48 12.04
N LEU A 59 19.91 5.40 11.54
CA LEU A 59 18.95 6.48 11.60
C LEU A 59 18.25 6.52 12.96
N LYS A 60 18.03 7.74 13.47
CA LYS A 60 17.22 7.97 14.67
C LYS A 60 15.82 7.40 14.48
N LYS A 61 15.23 6.89 15.56
CA LYS A 61 13.84 6.39 15.54
C LYS A 61 12.90 7.52 15.13
N THR A 62 12.18 7.32 14.04
CA THR A 62 11.16 8.28 13.56
C THR A 62 9.87 8.17 14.37
N ASN A 63 9.10 9.26 14.47
CA ASN A 63 7.78 9.23 15.08
C ASN A 63 6.85 8.26 14.32
N LYS A 64 6.17 7.36 15.05
CA LYS A 64 5.26 6.35 14.49
C LYS A 64 4.16 6.96 13.61
N ARG A 65 3.57 8.09 14.05
CA ARG A 65 2.50 8.77 13.30
C ARG A 65 3.02 9.30 11.97
N PHE A 66 4.17 9.97 11.99
CA PHE A 66 4.82 10.47 10.78
C PHE A 66 5.08 9.31 9.81
N LEU A 67 5.73 8.24 10.26
CA LEU A 67 6.08 7.11 9.41
C LEU A 67 4.84 6.46 8.77
N GLN A 68 3.81 6.21 9.55
CA GLN A 68 2.57 5.61 9.04
C GLN A 68 1.88 6.50 8.00
N THR A 69 1.78 7.81 8.26
CA THR A 69 1.16 8.75 7.33
C THR A 69 1.97 8.86 6.05
N THR A 70 3.30 9.01 6.15
CA THR A 70 4.19 9.13 4.99
C THR A 70 4.18 7.87 4.12
N LEU A 71 4.19 6.68 4.73
CA LEU A 71 4.11 5.43 3.97
C LEU A 71 2.77 5.30 3.25
N LYS A 72 1.66 5.57 3.94
CA LYS A 72 0.32 5.54 3.32
C LYS A 72 0.20 6.53 2.16
N SER A 73 0.69 7.76 2.33
CA SER A 73 0.65 8.78 1.27
C SER A 73 1.54 8.42 0.08
N ALA A 74 2.74 7.91 0.33
CA ALA A 74 3.66 7.49 -0.72
C ALA A 74 3.10 6.32 -1.55
N VAL A 75 2.55 5.29 -0.88
CA VAL A 75 1.92 4.15 -1.56
C VAL A 75 0.70 4.58 -2.37
N SER A 76 -0.16 5.43 -1.79
CA SER A 76 -1.35 5.97 -2.48
C SER A 76 -0.97 6.78 -3.72
N HIS A 77 0.03 7.66 -3.60
CA HIS A 77 0.55 8.45 -4.71
C HIS A 77 1.10 7.56 -5.83
N ASN A 78 1.95 6.58 -5.49
CA ASN A 78 2.54 5.66 -6.46
C ASN A 78 1.48 4.87 -7.23
N ASN A 79 0.41 4.43 -6.55
CA ASN A 79 -0.68 3.73 -7.20
C ASN A 79 -1.43 4.64 -8.19
N ARG A 80 -1.72 5.89 -7.77
CA ARG A 80 -2.38 6.88 -8.63
C ARG A 80 -1.56 7.18 -9.89
N GLU A 81 -0.25 7.40 -9.74
CA GLU A 81 0.63 7.68 -10.87
C GLU A 81 0.75 6.46 -11.81
N ARG A 82 0.75 5.24 -11.26
CA ARG A 82 0.75 4.01 -12.06
C ARG A 82 -0.53 3.89 -12.90
N GLU A 83 -1.70 4.13 -12.31
CA GLU A 83 -2.98 4.06 -13.03
C GLU A 83 -3.11 5.18 -14.06
N LYS A 84 -2.65 6.39 -13.75
CA LYS A 84 -2.59 7.50 -14.71
C LYS A 84 -1.72 7.15 -15.91
N SER A 85 -0.55 6.55 -15.66
CA SER A 85 0.38 6.14 -16.72
C SER A 85 -0.22 5.05 -17.63
N LYS A 86 -0.91 4.06 -17.05
CA LYS A 86 -1.64 3.02 -17.81
C LYS A 86 -2.78 3.60 -18.63
N LYS A 87 -3.55 4.54 -18.08
CA LYS A 87 -4.64 5.19 -18.81
C LYS A 87 -4.08 6.00 -19.97
N ALA A 88 -3.01 6.76 -19.74
CA ALA A 88 -2.35 7.52 -20.79
C ALA A 88 -1.83 6.61 -21.91
N SER A 89 -1.19 5.48 -21.59
CA SER A 89 -0.73 4.54 -22.62
C SER A 89 -1.88 3.88 -23.38
N SER A 90 -2.95 3.46 -22.69
CA SER A 90 -4.16 2.93 -23.32
C SER A 90 -4.84 3.94 -24.25
N ASP A 91 -4.96 5.20 -23.81
CA ASP A 91 -5.52 6.27 -24.62
C ASP A 91 -4.67 6.52 -25.88
N GLN A 92 -3.34 6.51 -25.76
CA GLN A 92 -2.43 6.67 -26.91
C GLN A 92 -2.57 5.51 -27.90
N LEU A 93 -2.61 4.27 -27.42
CA LEU A 93 -2.84 3.09 -28.27
C LEU A 93 -4.18 3.18 -29.00
N SER A 94 -5.25 3.58 -28.30
CA SER A 94 -6.57 3.76 -28.91
C SER A 94 -6.59 4.84 -30.00
N ARG A 95 -5.78 5.91 -29.83
CA ARG A 95 -5.64 6.99 -30.83
C ARG A 95 -4.89 6.50 -32.06
N LEU A 96 -3.85 5.69 -31.88
CA LEU A 96 -3.10 5.10 -32.99
C LEU A 96 -3.95 4.11 -33.79
N ASP A 97 -4.69 3.22 -33.13
CA ASP A 97 -5.61 2.27 -33.79
C ASP A 97 -6.67 3.00 -34.61
N LYS A 98 -7.31 4.03 -34.05
CA LYS A 98 -8.27 4.88 -34.79
C LYS A 98 -7.64 5.56 -36.00
N ARG A 99 -6.38 6.01 -35.89
CA ARG A 99 -5.65 6.64 -37.00
C ARG A 99 -5.34 5.61 -38.09
N GLN A 100 -4.95 4.40 -37.73
CA GLN A 100 -4.68 3.32 -38.67
C GLN A 100 -5.94 2.93 -39.45
N ARG A 101 -7.08 2.72 -38.76
CA ARG A 101 -8.37 2.42 -39.40
C ARG A 101 -8.80 3.49 -40.41
N ARG A 102 -8.66 4.77 -40.05
CA ARG A 102 -8.94 5.88 -40.97
C ARG A 102 -8.00 5.89 -42.18
N SER A 103 -6.70 5.60 -41.98
CA SER A 103 -5.74 5.54 -43.09
C SER A 103 -6.03 4.41 -44.08
N SER A 104 -6.49 3.24 -43.60
CA SER A 104 -6.90 2.12 -44.46
C SER A 104 -8.19 2.43 -45.25
N GLU A 105 -9.11 3.22 -44.67
CA GLU A 105 -10.34 3.64 -45.36
C GLU A 105 -10.07 4.71 -46.44
N THR A 106 -9.03 5.55 -46.28
CA THR A 106 -8.71 6.62 -47.24
C THR A 106 -7.93 6.18 -48.48
N ILE A 107 -7.49 4.91 -48.57
CA ILE A 107 -6.82 4.40 -49.78
C ILE A 107 -7.83 4.16 -50.93
N SER A 108 -9.14 4.08 -50.63
CA SER A 108 -10.16 3.74 -51.64
C SER A 108 -10.81 4.94 -52.35
N THR A 109 -10.60 6.19 -51.92
CA THR A 109 -11.18 7.34 -52.61
C THR A 109 -10.31 8.59 -52.50
N HIS A 110 -9.69 8.97 -53.62
CA HIS A 110 -9.17 10.31 -53.83
C HIS A 110 -10.32 11.31 -53.90
N LYS A 111 -10.79 11.80 -52.75
CA LYS A 111 -11.61 13.03 -52.70
C LYS A 111 -11.05 13.97 -51.64
N SER A 112 -10.41 15.01 -52.13
CA SER A 112 -10.06 16.22 -51.40
C SER A 112 -11.30 16.76 -50.69
N SER A 113 -11.26 16.78 -49.36
CA SER A 113 -12.23 17.54 -48.58
C SER A 113 -11.49 18.56 -47.73
N SER A 114 -11.82 19.82 -47.98
CA SER A 114 -11.25 20.99 -47.31
C SER A 114 -11.42 20.88 -45.80
N SER A 115 -10.31 20.91 -45.06
CA SER A 115 -10.33 21.10 -43.62
C SER A 115 -10.86 22.51 -43.30
N LYS A 116 -12.12 22.60 -42.86
CA LYS A 116 -12.66 23.83 -42.26
C LYS A 116 -11.87 24.14 -40.98
N PRO A 117 -11.39 25.38 -40.76
CA PRO A 117 -10.68 25.72 -39.54
C PRO A 117 -11.65 25.64 -38.36
N THR A 118 -11.25 24.90 -37.33
CA THR A 118 -11.97 24.89 -36.06
C THR A 118 -11.79 26.28 -35.44
N LYS A 119 -12.88 27.01 -35.28
CA LYS A 119 -12.90 28.31 -34.60
C LYS A 119 -12.69 28.04 -33.11
N PHE A 120 -11.44 27.84 -32.70
CA PHE A 120 -11.06 27.77 -31.30
C PHE A 120 -11.33 29.16 -30.73
N GLY A 121 -12.43 29.30 -29.99
CA GLY A 121 -12.75 30.52 -29.26
C GLY A 121 -11.57 30.86 -28.35
N SER A 122 -10.86 31.93 -28.68
CA SER A 122 -9.83 32.53 -27.85
C SER A 122 -10.49 33.08 -26.59
N ARG A 123 -10.64 32.24 -25.56
CA ARG A 123 -10.91 32.74 -24.22
C ARG A 123 -9.67 33.49 -23.76
N LYS A 124 -9.65 34.81 -24.00
CA LYS A 124 -8.70 35.73 -23.37
C LYS A 124 -8.95 35.67 -21.86
N HIS A 125 -8.07 35.00 -21.14
CA HIS A 125 -8.08 35.04 -19.68
C HIS A 125 -7.35 36.31 -19.27
N GLU A 126 -8.09 37.38 -18.97
CA GLU A 126 -7.51 38.58 -18.39
C GLU A 126 -7.18 38.34 -16.92
N TYR A 127 -5.92 38.57 -16.53
CA TYR A 127 -5.52 38.55 -15.14
C TYR A 127 -6.02 39.83 -14.46
N ARG A 128 -6.96 39.70 -13.51
CA ARG A 128 -7.25 40.76 -12.55
C ARG A 128 -6.42 40.54 -11.29
N LYS A 129 -5.57 41.53 -10.99
CA LYS A 129 -4.80 41.58 -9.73
C LYS A 129 -5.78 41.80 -8.56
N PRO A 130 -5.70 41.02 -7.48
CA PRO A 130 -6.56 41.23 -6.31
C PRO A 130 -6.21 42.54 -5.60
N GLU A 131 -7.24 43.28 -5.20
CA GLU A 131 -7.09 44.48 -4.38
C GLU A 131 -6.70 44.09 -2.94
N LYS A 132 -5.86 44.92 -2.33
CA LYS A 132 -5.24 44.69 -1.01
C LYS A 132 -6.14 45.15 0.12
#